data_AF-A0A922M2C6-F1
#
_entry.id   AF-A0A922M2C6-F1
#
_cell.length_a   1.000
_cell.length_b   1.000
_cell.length_c   1.000
_cell.angle_alpha   90.00
_cell.angle_beta   90.00
_cell.angle_gamma   90.00
#
_symmetry.space_group_name_H-M   'P 1'
#
loop_
_entity.id
_entity.type
_entity.pdbx_description
1 polymer ?
#
loop_
_entity_poly.entity_id
_entity_poly.type
_entity_poly.pdbx_seq_one_letter_code
_entity_poly.pdbx_strand_id
1 'polypeptide(L)'
;MPTAFKPDKNCFSNGQRYTTARAYLPPQSERPNLNIKLHAHVTKVLFRRKKAIGVEYVDENGNTKVVKARKEVILSAGALTSPKILMHSGVGPKETLEPLGIKVIEDLPVGKNLKNHCGATLYFILKKVKNTQVLDWSALTEYLLQNDGPMSSTGLTQLTGLLYSSYAKKELKQPDLQFFFNGFYAECSKTGAIGEPAIECPNSGYNVS
;
A
#
# COMPACT_ATOMS: atom_id res chain seq x y z
N MET A 1 -3.34 3.44 -31.47
CA MET A 1 -3.51 2.55 -30.30
C MET A 1 -4.11 3.39 -29.18
N PRO A 2 -5.14 2.94 -28.45
CA PRO A 2 -5.88 3.84 -27.58
C PRO A 2 -5.05 4.12 -26.32
N THR A 3 -4.51 5.34 -26.25
CA THR A 3 -4.08 5.95 -24.99
C THR A 3 -5.35 6.25 -24.19
N ALA A 4 -5.45 5.69 -22.98
CA ALA A 4 -6.61 5.90 -22.13
C ALA A 4 -6.18 6.71 -20.91
N PHE A 5 -6.87 7.84 -20.72
CA PHE A 5 -6.83 8.62 -19.49
C PHE A 5 -8.14 8.40 -18.76
N LYS A 6 -8.07 8.07 -17.47
CA LYS A 6 -9.27 7.89 -16.64
C LYS A 6 -9.11 8.65 -15.32
N PRO A 7 -10.19 9.28 -14.82
CA PRO A 7 -10.25 9.70 -13.43
C PRO A 7 -10.15 8.47 -12.53
N ASP A 8 -9.31 8.54 -11.50
CA ASP A 8 -9.28 7.50 -10.47
C ASP A 8 -10.53 7.63 -9.59
N LYS A 9 -11.43 6.63 -9.66
CA LYS A 9 -12.74 6.66 -8.97
C LYS A 9 -12.87 5.63 -7.85
N ASN A 10 -11.84 4.86 -7.52
CA ASN A 10 -12.07 3.57 -6.84
C ASN A 10 -11.60 3.47 -5.38
N CYS A 11 -11.07 4.54 -4.79
CA CYS A 11 -10.52 4.49 -3.42
C CYS A 11 -11.23 5.37 -2.38
N PHE A 12 -12.35 6.03 -2.74
CA PHE A 12 -13.03 7.00 -1.90
C PHE A 12 -14.55 6.80 -1.91
N SER A 13 -15.19 7.13 -0.80
CA SER A 13 -16.65 7.13 -0.64
C SER A 13 -17.04 8.28 0.28
N ASN A 14 -17.95 9.14 -0.18
CA ASN A 14 -18.37 10.37 0.50
C ASN A 14 -17.18 11.24 0.98
N GLY A 15 -16.24 11.51 0.07
CA GLY A 15 -15.04 12.32 0.34
C GLY A 15 -13.98 11.69 1.24
N GLN A 16 -14.21 10.47 1.73
CA GLN A 16 -13.30 9.80 2.66
C GLN A 16 -12.64 8.59 2.02
N ARG A 17 -11.42 8.28 2.46
CA ARG A 17 -10.73 7.06 2.07
C ARG A 17 -11.60 5.83 2.37
N TYR A 18 -11.78 5.00 1.35
CA TYR A 18 -12.54 3.77 1.44
C TYR A 18 -11.58 2.57 1.38
N THR A 19 -11.23 2.06 2.56
CA THR A 19 -10.28 0.94 2.70
C THR A 19 -10.98 -0.40 2.58
N THR A 20 -10.22 -1.46 2.26
CA THR A 20 -10.75 -2.84 2.30
C THR A 20 -11.28 -3.22 3.67
N ALA A 21 -10.64 -2.76 4.75
CA ALA A 21 -11.14 -2.96 6.11
C ALA A 21 -12.53 -2.33 6.28
N ARG A 22 -12.72 -1.06 5.89
CA ARG A 22 -14.03 -0.38 5.95
C ARG A 22 -15.08 -1.05 5.08
N ALA A 23 -14.71 -1.52 3.89
CA ALA A 23 -15.61 -2.16 2.95
C ALA A 23 -16.12 -3.53 3.43
N TYR A 24 -15.26 -4.32 4.08
CA TYR A 24 -15.56 -5.74 4.34
C TYR A 24 -15.69 -6.11 5.83
N LEU A 25 -15.04 -5.40 6.75
CA LEU A 25 -15.04 -5.79 8.17
C LEU A 25 -16.27 -5.26 8.94
N PRO A 26 -16.53 -3.94 9.05
CA PRO A 26 -17.69 -3.44 9.82
C PRO A 26 -19.03 -4.03 9.39
N PRO A 27 -19.35 -4.18 8.08
CA PRO A 27 -20.63 -4.76 7.67
C PRO A 27 -20.79 -6.25 8.04
N GLN A 28 -19.69 -6.94 8.37
CA GLN A 28 -19.69 -8.39 8.61
C GLN A 28 -19.17 -8.78 9.99
N SER A 29 -18.76 -7.81 10.82
CA SER A 29 -18.17 -8.06 12.14
C SER A 29 -19.17 -8.63 13.14
N GLU A 30 -20.47 -8.46 12.91
CA GLU A 30 -21.53 -9.03 13.76
C GLU A 30 -21.78 -10.52 13.49
N ARG A 31 -21.21 -11.08 12.42
CA ARG A 31 -21.40 -12.50 12.11
C ARG A 31 -20.75 -13.38 13.19
N PRO A 32 -21.49 -14.29 13.83
CA PRO A 32 -20.97 -15.09 14.95
C PRO A 32 -19.87 -16.08 14.53
N ASN A 33 -19.73 -16.35 13.23
CA ASN A 33 -18.71 -17.24 12.68
C ASN A 33 -17.43 -16.51 12.22
N LEU A 34 -17.33 -15.19 12.39
CA LEU A 34 -16.15 -14.40 12.07
C LEU A 34 -15.53 -13.83 13.36
N ASN A 35 -14.26 -14.14 13.60
CA ASN A 35 -13.52 -13.60 14.74
C ASN A 35 -12.35 -12.77 14.21
N ILE A 36 -12.31 -11.49 14.56
CA ILE A 36 -11.25 -10.57 14.17
C ILE A 36 -10.39 -10.30 15.40
N LYS A 37 -9.11 -10.67 15.34
CA LYS A 37 -8.14 -10.40 16.40
C LYS A 37 -7.15 -9.34 15.91
N LEU A 38 -7.24 -8.15 16.49
CA LEU A 38 -6.26 -7.08 16.28
C LEU A 38 -5.02 -7.32 17.15
N HIS A 39 -3.93 -6.64 16.83
CA HIS A 39 -2.66 -6.71 17.56
C HIS A 39 -2.14 -8.15 17.75
N ALA A 40 -2.30 -8.97 16.71
CA ALA A 40 -1.84 -10.36 16.66
C ALA A 40 -0.80 -10.51 15.55
N HIS A 41 0.48 -10.49 15.91
CA HIS A 41 1.57 -10.61 14.94
C HIS A 41 1.92 -12.08 14.70
N VAL A 42 1.47 -12.65 13.57
CA VAL A 42 1.77 -14.05 13.21
C VAL A 42 3.26 -14.25 12.96
N THR A 43 3.87 -15.18 13.68
CA THR A 43 5.31 -15.49 13.58
C THR A 43 5.57 -16.67 12.65
N LYS A 44 4.77 -17.73 12.74
CA LYS A 44 4.88 -18.94 11.91
C LYS A 44 3.55 -19.69 11.81
N VAL A 45 3.43 -20.50 10.77
CA VAL A 45 2.40 -21.53 10.59
C VAL A 45 2.89 -22.81 11.26
N LEU A 46 1.98 -23.48 11.96
CA LEU A 46 2.24 -24.76 12.62
C LEU A 46 1.85 -25.90 11.70
N PHE A 47 2.72 -26.90 11.59
CA PHE A 47 2.53 -28.04 10.71
C PHE A 47 2.59 -29.38 11.46
N ARG A 48 1.81 -30.34 10.97
CA ARG A 48 1.97 -31.77 11.26
C ARG A 48 2.28 -32.49 9.95
N ARG A 49 3.54 -32.89 9.77
CA ARG A 49 4.09 -33.31 8.47
C ARG A 49 3.87 -32.19 7.43
N LYS A 50 3.11 -32.45 6.36
CA LYS A 50 2.76 -31.46 5.33
C LYS A 50 1.39 -30.80 5.51
N LYS A 51 0.69 -31.03 6.65
CA LYS A 51 -0.62 -30.42 6.93
C LYS A 51 -0.48 -29.24 7.89
N ALA A 52 -0.93 -28.06 7.47
CA ALA A 52 -1.07 -26.91 8.36
C ALA A 52 -2.16 -27.18 9.41
N ILE A 53 -1.84 -26.94 10.68
CA ILE A 53 -2.74 -27.21 11.82
C ILE A 53 -3.09 -25.96 12.62
N GLY A 54 -2.50 -24.81 12.28
CA GLY A 54 -2.72 -23.55 12.99
C GLY A 54 -1.63 -22.53 12.73
N VAL A 55 -1.65 -21.46 13.51
CA VAL A 55 -0.66 -20.39 13.49
C VAL A 55 -0.24 -20.05 14.92
N GLU A 56 1.01 -19.65 15.04
CA GLU A 56 1.57 -19.02 16.24
C GLU A 56 1.62 -17.51 16.00
N TYR A 57 1.23 -16.72 17.01
CA TYR A 57 1.29 -15.27 16.94
C TYR A 57 1.71 -14.69 18.29
N VAL A 58 2.25 -13.47 18.27
CA VAL A 58 2.58 -12.69 19.46
C VAL A 58 1.48 -11.65 19.68
N ASP A 59 0.92 -11.61 20.90
CA ASP A 59 -0.09 -10.63 21.29
C ASP A 59 0.51 -9.25 21.64
N GLU A 60 -0.34 -8.27 21.89
CA GLU A 60 0.06 -6.89 22.24
C GLU A 60 0.94 -6.80 23.50
N ASN A 61 0.86 -7.81 24.38
CA ASN A 61 1.64 -7.91 25.60
C ASN A 61 2.95 -8.69 25.40
N GLY A 62 3.28 -9.08 24.16
CA GLY A 62 4.47 -9.85 23.84
C GLY A 62 4.37 -11.34 24.13
N ASN A 63 3.19 -11.87 24.47
CA ASN A 63 3.03 -13.29 24.75
C ASN A 63 2.80 -14.10 23.47
N THR A 64 3.48 -15.23 23.36
CA THR A 64 3.24 -16.20 22.29
C THR A 64 1.94 -16.96 22.54
N LYS A 65 1.06 -16.95 21.54
CA LYS A 65 -0.24 -17.63 21.52
C LYS A 65 -0.36 -18.51 20.28
N VAL A 66 -1.25 -19.51 20.36
CA VAL A 66 -1.49 -20.45 19.25
C VAL A 66 -2.97 -20.51 18.94
N VAL A 67 -3.32 -20.41 17.65
CA VAL A 67 -4.67 -20.65 17.14
C VAL A 67 -4.64 -21.85 16.22
N LYS A 68 -5.47 -22.86 16.52
CA LYS A 68 -5.58 -24.08 15.71
C LYS A 68 -6.59 -23.91 14.59
N ALA A 69 -6.25 -24.40 13.41
CA ALA A 69 -7.12 -24.42 12.24
C ALA A 69 -7.61 -25.85 11.97
N ARG A 70 -8.93 -26.04 11.80
CA ARG A 70 -9.52 -27.35 11.48
C ARG A 70 -9.41 -27.72 10.00
N LYS A 71 -9.50 -26.72 9.12
CA LYS A 71 -9.51 -26.89 7.66
C LYS A 71 -8.20 -26.40 7.06
N GLU A 72 -8.02 -25.09 7.02
CA GLU A 72 -6.97 -24.43 6.25
C GLU A 72 -6.41 -23.21 6.97
N VAL A 73 -5.21 -22.80 6.56
CA VAL A 73 -4.57 -21.53 6.93
C VAL A 73 -4.30 -20.76 5.64
N ILE A 74 -4.85 -19.56 5.52
CA ILE A 74 -4.66 -18.68 4.36
C ILE A 74 -3.73 -17.54 4.78
N LEU A 75 -2.56 -17.44 4.15
CA LEU A 75 -1.63 -16.34 4.38
C LEU A 75 -1.94 -15.18 3.45
N SER A 76 -2.18 -14.01 4.06
CA SER A 76 -2.45 -12.75 3.34
C SER A 76 -1.67 -11.58 3.96
N ALA A 77 -0.43 -11.84 4.38
CA ALA A 77 0.43 -10.87 5.06
C ALA A 77 1.19 -9.93 4.10
N GLY A 78 0.82 -9.92 2.82
CA GLY A 78 1.50 -9.13 1.77
C GLY A 78 2.74 -9.83 1.18
N ALA A 79 3.28 -9.25 0.11
CA ALA A 79 4.34 -9.86 -0.71
C ALA A 79 5.68 -10.05 0.02
N LEU A 80 5.96 -9.24 1.05
CA LEU A 80 7.19 -9.33 1.84
C LEU A 80 7.04 -10.25 3.06
N THR A 81 5.94 -10.13 3.79
CA THR A 81 5.79 -10.83 5.08
C THR A 81 5.27 -12.26 4.90
N SER A 82 4.45 -12.55 3.88
CA SER A 82 3.98 -13.92 3.62
C SER A 82 5.12 -14.91 3.37
N PRO A 83 6.11 -14.64 2.49
CA PRO A 83 7.26 -15.55 2.33
C PRO A 83 8.12 -15.63 3.60
N LYS A 84 8.26 -14.53 4.35
CA LYS A 84 8.95 -14.54 5.66
C LYS A 84 8.29 -15.53 6.64
N ILE A 85 6.97 -15.47 6.79
CA ILE A 85 6.23 -16.39 7.67
C ILE A 85 6.41 -17.84 7.20
N LEU A 86 6.30 -18.12 5.90
CA LEU A 86 6.51 -19.46 5.35
C LEU A 86 7.91 -19.99 5.65
N MET A 87 8.96 -19.18 5.44
CA MET A 87 10.34 -19.55 5.74
C MET A 87 10.54 -19.84 7.23
N HIS A 88 10.02 -18.99 8.13
CA HIS A 88 10.03 -19.27 9.58
C HIS A 88 9.23 -20.52 9.98
N SER A 89 8.33 -20.98 9.11
CA SER A 89 7.54 -22.20 9.30
C SER A 89 8.22 -23.45 8.74
N GLY A 90 9.39 -23.32 8.12
CA GLY A 90 10.11 -24.42 7.47
C GLY A 90 9.72 -24.66 6.00
N VAL A 91 9.01 -23.74 5.35
CA VAL A 91 8.65 -23.82 3.93
C VAL A 91 9.42 -22.75 3.15
N GLY A 92 10.47 -23.16 2.44
CA GLY A 92 11.36 -22.26 1.73
C GLY A 92 12.69 -22.91 1.33
N PRO A 93 13.64 -22.16 0.76
CA PRO A 93 14.86 -22.74 0.20
C PRO A 93 15.68 -23.42 1.29
N LYS A 94 15.95 -24.72 1.13
CA LYS A 94 16.69 -25.54 2.11
C LYS A 94 18.04 -24.92 2.50
N GLU A 95 18.77 -24.44 1.49
CA GLU A 95 20.06 -23.74 1.63
C GLU A 95 20.01 -22.49 2.51
N THR A 96 18.84 -21.83 2.60
CA THR A 96 18.63 -20.66 3.47
C THR A 96 18.18 -21.08 4.87
N LEU A 97 17.35 -22.13 4.97
CA LEU A 97 16.71 -22.54 6.21
C LEU A 97 17.63 -23.35 7.14
N GLU A 98 18.41 -24.29 6.59
CA GLU A 98 19.26 -25.18 7.39
C GLU A 98 20.35 -24.45 8.20
N PRO A 99 21.09 -23.46 7.64
CA PRO A 99 22.09 -22.72 8.41
C PRO A 99 21.49 -21.91 9.57
N LEU A 100 20.20 -21.59 9.51
CA LEU A 100 19.46 -20.88 10.55
C LEU A 100 18.84 -21.82 11.59
N GLY A 101 19.11 -23.13 11.51
CA GLY A 101 18.54 -24.14 12.42
C GLY A 101 17.04 -24.37 12.23
N ILE A 102 16.46 -23.93 11.11
CA ILE A 102 15.03 -24.10 10.82
C ILE A 102 14.83 -25.45 10.15
N LYS A 103 14.01 -26.31 10.77
CA LYS A 103 13.63 -27.60 10.18
C LYS A 103 12.87 -27.39 8.87
N VAL A 104 13.40 -27.94 7.78
CA VAL A 104 12.76 -27.89 6.46
C VAL A 104 11.60 -28.89 6.40
N ILE A 105 10.41 -28.36 6.12
CA ILE A 105 9.18 -29.11 5.84
C ILE A 105 9.03 -29.34 4.35
N GLU A 106 9.27 -28.29 3.56
CA GLU A 106 9.24 -28.33 2.10
C GLU A 106 10.28 -27.36 1.53
N ASP A 107 11.09 -27.86 0.59
CA ASP A 107 12.08 -27.07 -0.13
C ASP A 107 11.44 -26.43 -1.36
N LEU A 108 11.20 -25.12 -1.30
CA LEU A 108 10.54 -24.34 -2.35
C LEU A 108 11.23 -22.99 -2.53
N PRO A 109 11.19 -22.36 -3.72
CA PRO A 109 11.81 -21.07 -3.98
C PRO A 109 11.05 -19.88 -3.37
N VAL A 110 10.62 -19.99 -2.10
CA VAL A 110 9.88 -18.97 -1.35
C VAL A 110 10.76 -17.73 -1.18
N GLY A 111 10.17 -16.55 -1.36
CA GLY A 111 10.87 -15.26 -1.25
C GLY A 111 11.63 -14.83 -2.51
N LYS A 112 11.63 -15.65 -3.58
CA LYS A 112 12.18 -15.26 -4.88
C LYS A 112 11.12 -14.59 -5.75
N ASN A 113 11.56 -13.99 -6.87
CA ASN A 113 10.69 -13.38 -7.89
C ASN A 113 9.84 -12.20 -7.36
N LEU A 114 10.37 -11.41 -6.41
CA LEU A 114 9.75 -10.15 -6.02
C LEU A 114 9.77 -9.19 -7.21
N LYS A 115 8.58 -8.68 -7.57
CA LYS A 115 8.41 -7.67 -8.60
C LYS A 115 7.78 -6.45 -7.97
N ASN A 116 8.26 -5.29 -8.37
CA ASN A 116 7.65 -4.01 -8.04
C ASN A 116 7.65 -3.15 -9.30
N HIS A 117 6.80 -2.13 -9.32
CA HIS A 117 6.88 -1.09 -10.33
C HIS A 117 8.05 -0.16 -10.03
N CYS A 118 8.86 0.13 -11.04
CA CYS A 118 9.86 1.19 -10.96
C CYS A 118 9.20 2.50 -11.42
N GLY A 119 9.40 3.58 -10.66
CA GLY A 119 8.83 4.89 -10.95
C GLY A 119 9.90 5.97 -10.92
N ALA A 120 9.69 7.01 -11.71
CA ALA A 120 10.48 8.23 -11.70
C ALA A 120 9.55 9.45 -11.73
N THR A 121 9.96 10.53 -11.09
CA THR A 121 9.19 11.78 -11.05
C THR A 121 9.74 12.76 -12.07
N LEU A 122 8.85 13.34 -12.88
CA LEU A 122 9.18 14.44 -13.79
C LEU A 122 8.62 15.74 -13.22
N TYR A 123 9.47 16.77 -13.12
CA TYR A 123 9.10 18.08 -12.61
C TYR A 123 8.91 19.08 -13.76
N PHE A 124 7.83 19.85 -13.70
CA PHE A 124 7.52 20.90 -14.68
C PHE A 124 7.28 22.22 -13.96
N ILE A 125 7.85 23.31 -14.48
CA ILE A 125 7.65 24.66 -13.93
C ILE A 125 6.44 25.30 -14.62
N LEU A 126 5.41 25.64 -13.84
CA LEU A 126 4.25 26.37 -14.32
C LEU A 126 4.49 27.89 -14.20
N LYS A 127 4.47 28.62 -15.32
CA LYS A 127 4.76 30.07 -15.35
C LYS A 127 3.55 30.98 -15.13
N LYS A 128 2.33 30.44 -15.28
CA LYS A 128 1.07 31.23 -15.26
C LYS A 128 0.21 31.00 -14.02
N VAL A 129 0.61 30.10 -13.12
CA VAL A 129 -0.15 29.73 -11.91
C VAL A 129 0.72 30.08 -10.71
N LYS A 130 0.11 30.68 -9.68
CA LYS A 130 0.82 31.01 -8.43
C LYS A 130 1.10 29.73 -7.63
N ASN A 131 2.30 29.64 -7.04
CA ASN A 131 2.70 28.51 -6.19
C ASN A 131 2.21 28.71 -4.74
N THR A 132 0.89 28.64 -4.55
CA THR A 132 0.26 28.78 -3.23
C THR A 132 0.00 27.43 -2.59
N GLN A 133 0.07 27.33 -1.27
CA GLN A 133 -0.31 26.11 -0.57
C GLN A 133 -1.85 26.06 -0.48
N VAL A 134 -2.47 24.97 -0.91
CA VAL A 134 -3.95 24.85 -0.99
C VAL A 134 -4.57 24.03 0.12
N LEU A 135 -3.75 23.39 0.96
CA LEU A 135 -4.22 22.75 2.18
C LEU A 135 -4.05 23.74 3.34
N ASP A 136 -5.02 24.65 3.45
CA ASP A 136 -5.13 25.71 4.45
C ASP A 136 -6.38 25.53 5.35
N TRP A 137 -6.63 26.48 6.25
CA TRP A 137 -7.82 26.43 7.12
C TRP A 137 -9.14 26.45 6.34
N SER A 138 -9.19 27.06 5.16
CA SER A 138 -10.40 27.06 4.32
C SER A 138 -10.68 25.66 3.78
N ALA A 139 -9.67 25.00 3.22
CA ALA A 139 -9.78 23.63 2.71
C ALA A 139 -10.14 22.63 3.82
N LEU A 140 -9.57 22.80 5.02
CA LEU A 140 -9.94 21.98 6.18
C LEU A 140 -11.39 22.21 6.60
N THR A 141 -11.84 23.47 6.64
CA THR A 141 -13.21 23.81 7.04
C THR A 141 -14.22 23.23 6.06
N GLU A 142 -13.97 23.36 4.75
CA GLU A 142 -14.78 22.76 3.69
C GLU A 142 -14.87 21.23 3.86
N TYR A 143 -13.74 20.56 4.09
CA TYR A 143 -13.71 19.12 4.30
C TYR A 143 -14.49 18.68 5.55
N LEU A 144 -14.32 19.38 6.68
CA LEU A 144 -15.00 19.03 7.92
C LEU A 144 -16.52 19.25 7.85
N LEU A 145 -16.96 20.28 7.14
CA LEU A 145 -18.39 20.62 7.03
C LEU A 145 -19.10 19.82 5.94
N GLN A 146 -18.44 19.55 4.82
CA GLN A 146 -19.08 19.01 3.61
C GLN A 146 -18.54 17.64 3.17
N ASN A 147 -17.44 17.16 3.75
CA ASN A 147 -16.64 16.05 3.20
C ASN A 147 -16.27 16.28 1.73
N ASP A 148 -16.03 17.53 1.36
CA ASP A 148 -15.69 17.93 -0.01
C ASP A 148 -14.41 18.81 -0.01
N GLY A 149 -14.01 19.27 -1.18
CA GLY A 149 -12.86 20.14 -1.36
C GLY A 149 -11.54 19.38 -1.56
N PRO A 150 -10.41 20.09 -1.60
CA PRO A 150 -9.11 19.52 -1.98
C PRO A 150 -8.64 18.35 -1.10
N MET A 151 -9.04 18.32 0.17
CA MET A 151 -8.68 17.24 1.12
C MET A 151 -9.45 15.93 0.91
N SER A 152 -10.57 15.97 0.18
CA SER A 152 -11.36 14.78 -0.18
C SER A 152 -10.83 14.08 -1.45
N SER A 153 -9.85 14.70 -2.12
CA SER A 153 -9.28 14.26 -3.40
C SER A 153 -8.16 13.21 -3.24
N THR A 154 -7.87 12.48 -4.32
CA THR A 154 -6.77 11.51 -4.39
C THR A 154 -5.39 12.16 -4.57
N GLY A 155 -5.34 13.48 -4.79
CA GLY A 155 -4.12 14.25 -5.02
C GLY A 155 -3.36 13.77 -6.26
N LEU A 156 -2.27 13.03 -6.05
CA LEU A 156 -1.31 12.59 -7.08
C LEU A 156 -1.93 11.74 -8.21
N THR A 157 -3.05 11.04 -7.95
CA THR A 157 -3.62 10.04 -8.88
C THR A 157 -4.88 10.49 -9.59
N GLN A 158 -5.28 11.76 -9.47
CA GLN A 158 -6.53 12.27 -10.05
C GLN A 158 -6.68 11.93 -11.53
N LEU A 159 -5.56 11.98 -12.27
CA LEU A 159 -5.48 11.56 -13.65
C LEU A 159 -4.37 10.53 -13.81
N THR A 160 -4.76 9.34 -14.26
CA THR A 160 -3.81 8.28 -14.60
C THR A 160 -3.87 8.00 -16.10
N GLY A 161 -2.70 8.04 -16.75
CA GLY A 161 -2.51 7.65 -18.13
C GLY A 161 -1.84 6.28 -18.23
N LEU A 162 -2.38 5.40 -19.06
CA LEU A 162 -1.74 4.12 -19.38
C LEU A 162 -1.28 4.16 -20.84
N LEU A 163 0.02 3.94 -21.05
CA LEU A 163 0.68 4.07 -22.34
C LEU A 163 1.53 2.85 -22.68
N TYR A 164 1.80 2.70 -23.97
CA TYR A 164 2.70 1.70 -24.52
C TYR A 164 4.06 2.34 -24.79
N SER A 165 5.12 1.79 -24.22
CA SER A 165 6.49 2.09 -24.61
C SER A 165 6.84 1.44 -25.95
N SER A 166 7.97 1.82 -26.55
CA SER A 166 8.54 1.13 -27.70
C SER A 166 8.94 -0.33 -27.41
N TYR A 167 9.16 -0.68 -26.14
CA TYR A 167 9.48 -2.03 -25.67
C TYR A 167 8.25 -2.88 -25.35
N ALA A 168 7.05 -2.29 -25.42
CA ALA A 168 5.82 -3.00 -25.11
C ALA A 168 5.59 -4.17 -26.08
N LYS A 169 5.37 -5.36 -25.54
CA LYS A 169 5.06 -6.55 -26.35
C LYS A 169 3.65 -6.40 -26.93
N LYS A 170 3.58 -6.07 -28.22
CA LYS A 170 2.33 -5.81 -28.96
C LYS A 170 1.32 -6.96 -28.89
N GLU A 171 1.81 -8.20 -28.80
CA GLU A 171 1.00 -9.42 -28.65
C GLU A 171 0.17 -9.43 -27.36
N LEU A 172 0.71 -8.89 -26.26
CA LEU A 172 0.07 -8.92 -24.96
C LEU A 172 -1.07 -7.92 -24.83
N LYS A 173 -1.17 -6.94 -25.73
CA LYS A 173 -2.17 -5.85 -25.69
C LYS A 173 -2.31 -5.21 -24.29
N GLN A 174 -1.19 -5.09 -23.57
CA GLN A 174 -1.11 -4.51 -22.24
C GLN A 174 -0.16 -3.31 -22.25
N PRO A 175 -0.58 -2.14 -21.73
CA PRO A 175 0.32 -1.01 -21.53
C PRO A 175 1.37 -1.35 -20.48
N ASP A 176 2.60 -0.91 -20.70
CA ASP A 176 3.75 -1.13 -19.82
C ASP A 176 4.25 0.14 -19.13
N LEU A 177 3.64 1.30 -19.44
CA LEU A 177 3.88 2.57 -18.77
C LEU A 177 2.60 3.07 -18.10
N GLN A 178 2.75 3.52 -16.86
CA GLN A 178 1.71 4.20 -16.09
C GLN A 178 2.22 5.58 -15.68
N PHE A 179 1.52 6.62 -16.12
CA PHE A 179 1.78 8.00 -15.75
C PHE A 179 0.73 8.44 -14.73
N PHE A 180 1.19 8.87 -13.57
CA PHE A 180 0.39 9.63 -12.63
C PHE A 180 0.63 11.10 -12.93
N PHE A 181 -0.43 11.80 -13.30
CA PHE A 181 -0.38 13.23 -13.45
C PHE A 181 -0.62 13.81 -12.09
N ASN A 182 0.50 14.07 -11.44
CA ASN A 182 0.54 14.86 -10.25
C ASN A 182 0.06 16.28 -10.64
N GLY A 183 -1.19 16.59 -10.32
CA GLY A 183 -1.78 17.89 -10.62
C GLY A 183 -1.21 18.97 -9.70
N PHE A 184 -2.10 19.67 -9.02
CA PHE A 184 -1.70 20.60 -7.97
C PHE A 184 -1.00 19.83 -6.84
N TYR A 185 0.23 20.22 -6.46
CA TYR A 185 0.86 19.66 -5.27
C TYR A 185 0.09 20.20 -4.07
N ALA A 186 -0.69 19.34 -3.42
CA ALA A 186 -1.43 19.69 -2.22
C ALA A 186 -0.44 19.84 -1.07
N GLU A 187 0.26 20.97 -1.04
CA GLU A 187 1.16 21.34 0.03
C GLU A 187 0.36 21.85 1.22
N CYS A 188 0.74 21.39 2.41
CA CYS A 188 0.25 21.93 3.66
C CYS A 188 0.84 23.33 3.88
N SER A 189 -0.05 24.30 4.10
CA SER A 189 0.28 25.58 4.72
C SER A 189 1.06 25.35 6.02
N LYS A 190 2.13 26.13 6.29
CA LYS A 190 2.88 25.94 7.54
C LYS A 190 2.09 26.45 8.74
N THR A 191 1.32 27.52 8.55
CA THR A 191 0.54 28.18 9.61
C THR A 191 -0.96 27.92 9.50
N GLY A 192 -1.43 27.37 8.38
CA GLY A 192 -2.85 27.29 8.07
C GLY A 192 -3.41 28.53 7.36
N ALA A 193 -2.64 29.61 7.25
CA ALA A 193 -3.13 30.88 6.69
C ALA A 193 -3.53 30.74 5.22
N ILE A 194 -4.70 31.31 4.88
CA ILE A 194 -5.23 31.26 3.52
C ILE A 194 -4.32 32.07 2.59
N GLY A 195 -3.86 31.42 1.51
CA GLY A 195 -2.97 32.03 0.54
C GLY A 195 -1.49 32.14 0.99
N GLU A 196 -1.09 31.41 2.03
CA GLU A 196 0.32 31.28 2.41
C GLU A 196 1.15 30.77 1.20
N PRO A 197 2.19 31.51 0.78
CA PRO A 197 3.05 31.05 -0.31
C PRO A 197 3.85 29.84 0.14
N ALA A 198 4.07 28.88 -0.76
CA ALA A 198 5.05 27.84 -0.51
C ALA A 198 6.40 28.53 -0.29
N ILE A 199 7.04 28.27 0.85
CA ILE A 199 8.35 28.84 1.13
C ILE A 199 9.29 28.35 0.03
N GLU A 200 9.85 29.29 -0.73
CA GLU A 200 10.90 29.00 -1.70
C GLU A 200 11.95 28.16 -0.98
N CYS A 201 12.15 26.91 -1.41
CA CYS A 201 13.43 26.28 -1.17
C CYS A 201 14.46 27.26 -1.74
N PRO A 202 15.37 27.80 -0.92
CA PRO A 202 16.31 28.80 -1.42
C PRO A 202 17.04 28.20 -2.62
N ASN A 203 17.14 28.96 -3.71
CA ASN A 203 17.88 28.60 -4.92
C ASN A 203 19.40 28.36 -4.65
N SER A 204 19.85 28.43 -3.39
CA SER A 204 21.08 27.80 -2.92
C SER A 204 20.79 26.36 -2.53
N GLY A 205 21.00 25.43 -3.48
CA GLY A 205 20.96 24.00 -3.19
C GLY A 205 21.83 23.66 -1.98
N TYR A 206 21.30 22.83 -1.08
CA TYR A 206 22.16 22.11 -0.16
C TYR A 206 22.78 20.95 -0.93
N ASN A 207 24.12 20.99 -1.08
CA ASN A 207 24.88 19.79 -1.39
C ASN A 207 24.64 18.79 -0.27
N VAL A 208 24.00 17.68 -0.60
CA VAL A 208 23.99 16.50 0.26
C VAL A 208 24.96 15.53 -0.39
N SER A 209 26.15 15.41 0.22
CA SER A 209 27.10 14.32 0.00
C SER A 209 26.49 12.97 0.36
#